data_AF-A0A9D7RVL5-F1
#
_entry.id   AF-A0A9D7RVL5-F1
#
_cell.length_a   1.000
_cell.length_b   1.000
_cell.length_c   1.000
_cell.angle_alpha   90.00
_cell.angle_beta   90.00
_cell.angle_gamma   90.00
#
_symmetry.space_group_name_H-M   'P 1'
#
loop_
_entity.id
_entity.type
_entity.pdbx_description
1 polymer ?
#
loop_
_entity_poly.entity_id
_entity_poly.type
_entity_poly.pdbx_seq_one_letter_code
_entity_poly.pdbx_strand_id
1 'polypeptide(L)'
;MPEPNQPRFAHFESTKVTGLYGLYTRHAEVARDIHQDALRKFTGNNGLTIDLVRESPIVPDNLQATINSLERYDVVSVSSGVEIGAIISSSGVANHQTARMYEQAFAERDMPVFVEAAGNEGKSERSVIPRVSDFARNSLVVGEANMGGGKPYVEAHSSRINPTLTSDSPFNRGQQYQYYNVSPSLAGHEDLIRKWIIDKEIDQAFEQFKKTDQAKGLDEVGLSNAYVALSDAKHKEYEETDAGRARINAQVQGYMDKPETLHAQIMAEFRKTETIDARGYTTGINGTSFSAPEQAGYISGALYEQTQREARNRPILTKDEITTLAKMATVDTRTREGIKEPMPSTTNGAGQTFVEGGGHGVFRPDVFRKLLDEAYRRIETNPNIDRNSVTATMSATLKPDQRANETISLRTNLPEGQAMVIDRARLDMTYHINGRVPYSAVITPPGQEPYGIAVENASSEGSNFGAWARQEQRFGEIQRPGDTWQLRLPNGRDSVVQSASMTLYGYNQGGLMDQMMQYSQRLTAEMAPKPDPAPAAAAPAATAPQDKPSAPMAPR
;
A
#
# COMPACT_ATOMS: atom_id res chain seq x y z
N MET A 1 19.16 -30.36 -21.20
CA MET A 1 17.90 -30.32 -20.42
C MET A 1 17.30 -28.95 -20.68
N PRO A 2 16.00 -28.83 -20.96
CA PRO A 2 15.39 -27.50 -21.03
C PRO A 2 15.57 -26.82 -19.68
N GLU A 3 15.95 -25.54 -19.68
CA GLU A 3 15.98 -24.77 -18.42
C GLU A 3 14.59 -24.85 -17.79
N PRO A 4 14.48 -25.07 -16.47
CA PRO A 4 13.20 -24.90 -15.79
C PRO A 4 12.67 -23.52 -16.17
N ASN A 5 11.38 -23.42 -16.50
CA ASN A 5 10.75 -22.14 -16.83
C ASN A 5 11.09 -21.14 -15.72
N GLN A 6 11.99 -20.21 -16.02
CA GLN A 6 12.42 -19.22 -15.05
C GLN A 6 11.20 -18.35 -14.71
N PRO A 7 11.00 -17.99 -13.43
CA PRO A 7 9.86 -17.20 -13.05
C PRO A 7 9.95 -15.82 -13.70
N ARG A 8 8.80 -15.29 -14.09
CA ARG A 8 8.71 -14.02 -14.82
C ARG A 8 8.19 -12.92 -13.91
N PHE A 9 8.86 -11.78 -13.93
CA PHE A 9 8.56 -10.69 -13.01
C PHE A 9 8.29 -9.41 -13.79
N ALA A 10 7.33 -8.62 -13.32
CA ALA A 10 6.96 -7.39 -13.98
C ALA A 10 6.67 -6.24 -13.02
N HIS A 11 6.92 -5.05 -13.52
CA HIS A 11 6.43 -3.79 -12.98
C HIS A 11 5.41 -3.20 -13.94
N PHE A 12 4.20 -2.94 -13.44
CA PHE A 12 3.11 -2.37 -14.20
C PHE A 12 2.90 -0.93 -13.75
N GLU A 13 3.03 0.00 -14.70
CA GLU A 13 2.76 1.41 -14.43
C GLU A 13 2.28 2.12 -15.70
N SER A 14 1.22 2.92 -15.55
CA SER A 14 0.78 3.84 -16.60
C SER A 14 1.82 4.93 -16.78
N THR A 15 2.37 5.03 -17.99
CA THR A 15 3.37 6.06 -18.33
C THR A 15 2.75 7.23 -19.10
N LYS A 16 1.44 7.49 -18.92
CA LYS A 16 0.78 8.62 -19.57
C LYS A 16 1.51 9.91 -19.21
N VAL A 17 2.14 10.54 -20.21
CA VAL A 17 2.73 11.87 -20.07
C VAL A 17 1.59 12.87 -19.94
N THR A 18 1.25 13.24 -18.70
CA THR A 18 0.15 14.17 -18.40
C THR A 18 0.55 15.64 -18.51
N GLY A 19 1.84 15.93 -18.70
CA GLY A 19 2.39 17.28 -18.80
C GLY A 19 3.89 17.25 -19.12
N LEU A 20 4.48 18.42 -19.35
CA LEU A 20 5.89 18.54 -19.73
C LEU A 20 6.84 17.91 -18.71
N TYR A 21 6.61 18.07 -17.40
CA TYR A 21 7.43 17.43 -16.38
C TYR A 21 7.40 15.91 -16.43
N GLY A 22 6.27 15.31 -16.84
CA GLY A 22 6.15 13.86 -17.00
C GLY A 22 7.09 13.28 -18.07
N LEU A 23 7.54 14.10 -19.02
CA LEU A 23 8.55 13.70 -20.01
C LEU A 23 9.97 13.61 -19.39
N TYR A 24 10.20 14.36 -18.30
CA TYR A 24 11.49 14.43 -17.60
C TYR A 24 11.55 13.49 -16.39
N THR A 25 10.46 12.83 -16.01
CA THR A 25 10.44 11.88 -14.90
C THR A 25 10.50 10.45 -15.42
N ARG A 26 11.25 9.60 -14.71
CA ARG A 26 11.47 8.18 -15.00
C ARG A 26 10.82 7.30 -13.93
N HIS A 27 9.62 7.67 -13.48
CA HIS A 27 8.99 7.07 -12.31
C HIS A 27 8.86 5.54 -12.45
N ALA A 28 8.31 5.09 -13.58
CA ALA A 28 8.10 3.67 -13.86
C ALA A 28 9.42 2.89 -14.03
N GLU A 29 10.42 3.50 -14.67
CA GLU A 29 11.74 2.91 -14.80
C GLU A 29 12.44 2.78 -13.45
N VAL A 30 12.33 3.80 -12.59
CA VAL A 30 12.92 3.78 -11.25
C VAL A 30 12.22 2.77 -10.35
N ALA A 31 10.88 2.71 -10.37
CA ALA A 31 10.14 1.69 -9.64
C ALA A 31 10.53 0.28 -10.10
N ARG A 32 10.66 0.04 -11.41
CA ARG A 32 11.20 -1.21 -11.94
C ARG A 32 12.65 -1.46 -11.50
N ASP A 33 13.51 -0.46 -11.53
CA ASP A 33 14.91 -0.56 -11.12
C ASP A 33 15.03 -0.96 -9.65
N ILE A 34 14.21 -0.37 -8.77
CA ILE A 34 14.12 -0.74 -7.36
C ILE A 34 13.70 -2.21 -7.18
N HIS A 35 12.66 -2.65 -7.91
CA HIS A 35 12.24 -4.06 -7.91
C HIS A 35 13.42 -4.96 -8.31
N GLN A 36 14.08 -4.63 -9.42
CA GLN A 36 15.19 -5.39 -9.95
C GLN A 36 16.38 -5.44 -8.99
N ASP A 37 16.74 -4.32 -8.37
CA ASP A 37 17.87 -4.24 -7.45
C ASP A 37 17.60 -5.03 -6.17
N ALA A 38 16.38 -4.98 -5.62
CA ALA A 38 15.97 -5.81 -4.49
C ALA A 38 16.01 -7.32 -4.83
N LEU A 39 15.51 -7.71 -6.01
CA LEU A 39 15.59 -9.09 -6.52
C LEU A 39 17.04 -9.58 -6.64
N ARG A 40 17.90 -8.79 -7.27
CA ARG A 40 19.31 -9.14 -7.48
C ARG A 40 20.06 -9.21 -6.16
N LYS A 41 19.82 -8.26 -5.25
CA LYS A 41 20.40 -8.27 -3.92
C LYS A 41 19.99 -9.50 -3.13
N PHE A 42 18.71 -9.89 -3.20
CA PHE A 42 18.20 -11.05 -2.46
C PHE A 42 18.74 -12.38 -3.00
N THR A 43 18.86 -12.51 -4.32
CA THR A 43 19.25 -13.76 -4.98
C THR A 43 20.75 -13.89 -5.24
N GLY A 44 21.49 -12.77 -5.27
CA GLY A 44 22.86 -12.71 -5.76
C GLY A 44 23.00 -12.89 -7.28
N ASN A 45 21.88 -12.99 -8.03
CA ASN A 45 21.90 -13.21 -9.47
C ASN A 45 21.64 -11.92 -10.26
N ASN A 46 22.71 -11.30 -10.77
CA ASN A 46 22.65 -10.07 -11.56
C ASN A 46 21.98 -10.23 -12.94
N GLY A 47 21.80 -11.46 -13.42
CA GLY A 47 21.18 -11.74 -14.72
C GLY A 47 19.66 -11.65 -14.74
N LEU A 48 19.02 -11.57 -13.57
CA LEU A 48 17.56 -11.47 -13.47
C LEU A 48 17.09 -10.08 -13.89
N THR A 49 15.96 -10.04 -14.59
CA THR A 49 15.35 -8.83 -15.15
C THR A 49 13.89 -8.71 -14.74
N ILE A 50 13.41 -7.46 -14.67
CA ILE A 50 12.01 -7.14 -14.47
C ILE A 50 11.47 -6.52 -15.76
N ASP A 51 10.37 -7.08 -16.28
CA ASP A 51 9.68 -6.52 -17.45
C ASP A 51 8.97 -5.22 -17.02
N LEU A 52 9.15 -4.15 -17.79
CA LEU A 52 8.37 -2.91 -17.61
C LEU A 52 7.16 -2.94 -18.54
N VAL A 53 5.98 -3.08 -17.97
CA VAL A 53 4.71 -3.08 -18.70
C VAL A 53 4.08 -1.68 -18.58
N ARG A 54 4.10 -0.94 -19.68
CA ARG A 54 3.64 0.46 -19.76
C ARG A 54 2.16 0.64 -20.10
N GLU A 55 1.52 -0.44 -20.54
CA GLU A 55 0.10 -0.45 -20.83
C GLU A 55 -0.66 -0.50 -19.51
N SER A 56 -1.67 0.37 -19.34
CA SER A 56 -2.66 0.14 -18.28
C SER A 56 -3.19 -1.26 -18.50
N PRO A 57 -3.01 -2.21 -17.57
CA PRO A 57 -3.50 -3.57 -17.80
C PRO A 57 -5.01 -3.56 -17.98
N ILE A 58 -5.73 -2.51 -17.55
CA ILE A 58 -7.14 -2.31 -17.85
C ILE A 58 -7.31 -1.62 -19.20
N VAL A 59 -7.66 -2.42 -20.20
CA VAL A 59 -8.48 -1.93 -21.32
C VAL A 59 -9.93 -2.16 -20.92
N PRO A 60 -10.76 -1.12 -20.75
CA PRO A 60 -12.17 -1.25 -20.34
C PRO A 60 -12.96 -2.27 -21.18
N ASP A 61 -12.54 -2.45 -22.44
CA ASP A 61 -13.24 -3.26 -23.42
C ASP A 61 -12.75 -4.72 -23.51
N ASN A 62 -11.70 -5.13 -22.79
CA ASN A 62 -11.16 -6.51 -22.88
C ASN A 62 -10.53 -7.06 -21.59
N LEU A 63 -11.35 -7.18 -20.54
CA LEU A 63 -10.99 -7.75 -19.23
C LEU A 63 -10.34 -9.15 -19.29
N GLN A 64 -10.77 -10.01 -20.21
CA GLN A 64 -10.20 -11.35 -20.34
C GLN A 64 -8.75 -11.29 -20.85
N ALA A 65 -8.44 -10.41 -21.80
CA ALA A 65 -7.07 -10.19 -22.26
C ALA A 65 -6.18 -9.64 -21.13
N THR A 66 -6.71 -8.76 -20.29
CA THR A 66 -6.03 -8.30 -19.06
C THR A 66 -5.65 -9.46 -18.16
N ILE A 67 -6.61 -10.30 -17.77
CA ILE A 67 -6.34 -11.43 -16.89
C ILE A 67 -5.32 -12.39 -17.53
N ASN A 68 -5.46 -12.69 -18.83
CA ASN A 68 -4.51 -13.53 -19.57
C ASN A 68 -3.09 -12.92 -19.65
N SER A 69 -2.96 -11.59 -19.59
CA SER A 69 -1.66 -10.92 -19.57
C SER A 69 -0.98 -11.06 -18.21
N LEU A 70 -1.76 -11.03 -17.12
CA LEU A 70 -1.27 -11.16 -15.74
C LEU A 70 -0.72 -12.57 -15.47
N GLU A 71 -1.37 -13.61 -15.99
CA GLU A 71 -0.92 -15.01 -15.84
C GLU A 71 0.47 -15.32 -16.39
N ARG A 72 1.01 -14.43 -17.24
CA ARG A 72 2.35 -14.63 -17.81
C ARG A 72 3.46 -14.37 -16.80
N TYR A 73 3.12 -13.82 -15.64
CA TYR A 73 4.04 -13.40 -14.60
C TYR A 73 3.76 -14.14 -13.29
N ASP A 74 4.79 -14.30 -12.49
CA ASP A 74 4.74 -14.89 -11.15
C ASP A 74 4.65 -13.82 -10.06
N VAL A 75 5.24 -12.65 -10.30
CA VAL A 75 5.13 -11.46 -9.44
C VAL A 75 4.87 -10.23 -10.29
N VAL A 76 3.87 -9.46 -9.86
CA VAL A 76 3.52 -8.16 -10.43
C VAL A 76 3.62 -7.10 -9.35
N SER A 77 4.37 -6.05 -9.63
CA SER A 77 4.47 -4.86 -8.78
C SER A 77 3.82 -3.65 -9.42
N VAL A 78 3.20 -2.80 -8.61
CA VAL A 78 2.42 -1.64 -9.05
C VAL A 78 2.69 -0.47 -8.09
N SER A 79 3.13 0.65 -8.63
CA SER A 79 3.70 1.80 -7.89
C SER A 79 2.72 2.97 -7.74
N SER A 80 2.02 3.32 -8.80
CA SER A 80 0.86 4.21 -8.73
C SER A 80 -0.39 3.36 -8.62
N GLY A 81 -1.47 3.90 -8.06
CA GLY A 81 -2.81 3.33 -8.25
C GLY A 81 -3.20 3.43 -9.71
N VAL A 82 -2.45 2.75 -10.60
CA VAL A 82 -3.00 2.26 -11.85
C VAL A 82 -4.23 1.53 -11.39
N GLU A 83 -5.35 2.04 -11.84
CA GLU A 83 -6.60 1.36 -11.90
C GLU A 83 -6.32 -0.09 -12.36
N ILE A 84 -6.15 -1.02 -11.41
CA ILE A 84 -6.00 -2.46 -11.65
C ILE A 84 -7.07 -3.11 -10.80
N GLY A 85 -8.13 -3.56 -11.47
CA GLY A 85 -9.41 -3.83 -10.83
C GLY A 85 -10.39 -2.66 -10.87
N ALA A 86 -9.96 -1.43 -11.24
CA ALA A 86 -10.88 -0.32 -11.48
C ALA A 86 -12.00 -0.72 -12.44
N ILE A 87 -13.22 -0.74 -11.93
CA ILE A 87 -14.44 -0.97 -12.65
C ILE A 87 -14.90 0.38 -13.14
N ILE A 88 -14.59 0.60 -14.40
CA ILE A 88 -14.76 1.88 -15.05
C ILE A 88 -16.26 2.06 -15.31
N SER A 89 -16.84 3.06 -14.65
CA SER A 89 -18.26 3.45 -14.74
C SER A 89 -18.73 3.75 -16.16
N SER A 90 -17.82 4.02 -17.10
CA SER A 90 -18.13 4.33 -18.49
C SER A 90 -18.22 3.13 -19.44
N SER A 91 -17.98 1.90 -18.98
CA SER A 91 -17.92 0.70 -19.84
C SER A 91 -19.28 0.04 -20.16
N GLY A 92 -20.37 0.48 -19.52
CA GLY A 92 -21.70 -0.14 -19.69
C GLY A 92 -21.83 -1.55 -19.10
N VAL A 93 -20.76 -2.12 -18.54
CA VAL A 93 -20.77 -3.37 -17.77
C VAL A 93 -20.93 -3.02 -16.30
N ALA A 94 -21.94 -3.60 -15.64
CA ALA A 94 -22.22 -3.30 -14.24
C ALA A 94 -21.02 -3.63 -13.36
N ASN A 95 -20.66 -2.72 -12.45
CA ASN A 95 -19.42 -2.79 -11.70
C ASN A 95 -19.19 -4.16 -11.00
N HIS A 96 -20.27 -4.71 -10.48
CA HIS A 96 -20.29 -6.01 -9.80
C HIS A 96 -19.98 -7.23 -10.69
N GLN A 97 -20.21 -7.19 -12.01
CA GLN A 97 -19.85 -8.30 -12.91
C GLN A 97 -18.33 -8.42 -13.09
N THR A 98 -17.64 -7.30 -13.28
CA THR A 98 -16.18 -7.24 -13.37
C THR A 98 -15.50 -7.73 -12.08
N ALA A 99 -16.00 -7.29 -10.92
CA ALA A 99 -15.53 -7.78 -9.62
C ALA A 99 -15.62 -9.31 -9.49
N ARG A 100 -16.77 -9.89 -9.88
CA ARG A 100 -16.97 -11.34 -9.89
C ARG A 100 -16.03 -12.08 -10.83
N MET A 101 -15.71 -11.50 -11.99
CA MET A 101 -14.77 -12.11 -12.93
C MET A 101 -13.34 -12.14 -12.38
N TYR A 102 -12.88 -11.06 -11.73
CA TYR A 102 -11.60 -11.07 -11.03
C TYR A 102 -11.62 -12.10 -9.90
N GLU A 103 -12.66 -12.09 -9.06
CA GLU A 103 -12.84 -13.09 -8.00
C GLU A 103 -12.76 -14.53 -8.54
N GLN A 104 -13.46 -14.83 -9.62
CA GLN A 104 -13.44 -16.13 -10.28
C GLN A 104 -12.04 -16.48 -10.79
N ALA A 105 -11.37 -15.55 -11.48
CA ALA A 105 -10.02 -15.78 -11.98
C ALA A 105 -9.02 -16.07 -10.85
N PHE A 106 -9.07 -15.34 -9.74
CA PHE A 106 -8.22 -15.57 -8.57
C PHE A 106 -8.56 -16.86 -7.82
N ALA A 107 -9.79 -17.36 -7.94
CA ALA A 107 -10.19 -18.63 -7.36
C ALA A 107 -9.79 -19.84 -8.22
N GLU A 108 -9.79 -19.70 -9.55
CA GLU A 108 -9.67 -20.81 -10.49
C GLU A 108 -8.28 -20.92 -11.17
N ARG A 109 -7.48 -19.85 -11.17
CA ARG A 109 -6.25 -19.73 -11.96
C ARG A 109 -5.04 -19.45 -11.07
N ASP A 110 -3.85 -19.88 -11.49
CA ASP A 110 -2.59 -19.60 -10.79
C ASP A 110 -2.13 -18.15 -11.08
N MET A 111 -2.78 -17.19 -10.41
CA MET A 111 -2.49 -15.77 -10.59
C MET A 111 -1.15 -15.37 -9.96
N PRO A 112 -0.47 -14.31 -10.47
CA PRO A 112 0.75 -13.78 -9.87
C PRO A 112 0.54 -13.32 -8.43
N VAL A 113 1.63 -13.29 -7.66
CA VAL A 113 1.70 -12.48 -6.44
C VAL A 113 1.61 -11.01 -6.84
N PHE A 114 0.62 -10.30 -6.29
CA PHE A 114 0.39 -8.89 -6.62
C PHE A 114 0.82 -7.99 -5.47
N VAL A 115 1.79 -7.10 -5.72
CA VAL A 115 2.34 -6.17 -4.73
C VAL A 115 2.05 -4.74 -5.17
N GLU A 116 1.16 -4.08 -4.45
CA GLU A 116 0.60 -2.77 -4.83
C GLU A 116 0.99 -1.71 -3.81
N ALA A 117 1.33 -0.51 -4.28
CA ALA A 117 1.47 0.65 -3.42
C ALA A 117 0.12 1.03 -2.81
N ALA A 118 0.16 1.43 -1.55
CA ALA A 118 -1.05 1.85 -0.85
C ALA A 118 -1.66 3.10 -1.56
N GLY A 119 -0.84 4.04 -2.02
CA GLY A 119 -1.27 5.18 -2.84
C GLY A 119 -0.49 6.45 -2.51
N ASN A 120 -0.32 7.34 -3.49
CA ASN A 120 0.48 8.56 -3.36
C ASN A 120 -0.38 9.82 -3.12
N GLU A 121 0.09 10.68 -2.21
CA GLU A 121 -0.19 12.13 -2.12
C GLU A 121 -1.64 12.59 -2.34
N GLY A 122 -2.63 11.93 -1.76
CA GLY A 122 -4.00 12.45 -1.74
C GLY A 122 -4.69 12.56 -3.10
N LYS A 123 -4.09 12.03 -4.18
CA LYS A 123 -4.70 11.88 -5.52
C LYS A 123 -5.30 10.50 -5.74
N SER A 124 -5.23 9.60 -4.75
CA SER A 124 -6.22 8.52 -4.66
C SER A 124 -7.57 9.16 -4.28
N GLU A 125 -8.15 9.93 -5.20
CA GLU A 125 -9.60 10.12 -5.19
C GLU A 125 -10.18 8.72 -5.02
N ARG A 126 -10.97 8.56 -3.96
CA ARG A 126 -11.63 7.31 -3.53
C ARG A 126 -11.64 6.29 -4.65
N SER A 127 -10.87 5.22 -4.53
CA SER A 127 -11.06 4.07 -5.42
C SER A 127 -12.44 3.51 -5.09
N VAL A 128 -13.49 3.97 -5.79
CA VAL A 128 -14.90 3.52 -5.65
C VAL A 128 -15.05 2.08 -6.19
N ILE A 129 -13.98 1.30 -6.12
CA ILE A 129 -13.78 0.12 -6.94
C ILE A 129 -12.88 -0.91 -6.24
N PRO A 130 -13.26 -2.20 -6.20
CA PRO A 130 -12.36 -3.30 -5.84
C PRO A 130 -11.06 -3.31 -6.63
N ARG A 131 -9.95 -3.47 -5.90
CA ARG A 131 -8.64 -3.73 -6.49
C ARG A 131 -8.46 -5.22 -6.67
N VAL A 132 -7.63 -5.60 -7.62
CA VAL A 132 -7.17 -6.99 -7.81
C VAL A 132 -6.61 -7.57 -6.51
N SER A 133 -5.93 -6.73 -5.71
CA SER A 133 -5.39 -7.12 -4.41
C SER A 133 -6.46 -7.53 -3.40
N ASP A 134 -7.72 -7.15 -3.56
CA ASP A 134 -8.80 -7.49 -2.62
C ASP A 134 -9.37 -8.91 -2.86
N PHE A 135 -9.13 -9.50 -4.03
CA PHE A 135 -9.56 -10.86 -4.39
C PHE A 135 -8.46 -11.91 -4.22
N ALA A 136 -7.20 -11.53 -4.38
CA ALA A 136 -6.09 -12.47 -4.36
C ALA A 136 -5.68 -12.84 -2.92
N ARG A 137 -5.48 -14.14 -2.65
CA ARG A 137 -4.87 -14.63 -1.40
C ARG A 137 -3.39 -14.28 -1.29
N ASN A 138 -2.73 -14.14 -2.43
CA ASN A 138 -1.32 -13.85 -2.56
C ASN A 138 -1.05 -12.35 -2.86
N SER A 139 -1.96 -11.43 -2.52
CA SER A 139 -1.72 -9.99 -2.67
C SER A 139 -1.14 -9.34 -1.42
N LEU A 140 -0.35 -8.29 -1.61
CA LEU A 140 0.19 -7.41 -0.57
C LEU A 140 -0.05 -5.95 -0.97
N VAL A 141 -0.66 -5.16 -0.08
CA VAL A 141 -0.73 -3.70 -0.22
C VAL A 141 0.35 -3.07 0.66
N VAL A 142 1.22 -2.25 0.09
CA VAL A 142 2.45 -1.78 0.73
C VAL A 142 2.39 -0.27 0.93
N GLY A 143 2.42 0.16 2.19
CA GLY A 143 2.58 1.56 2.56
C GLY A 143 4.05 1.98 2.66
N GLU A 144 4.29 3.28 2.77
CA GLU A 144 5.60 3.85 3.06
C GLU A 144 5.76 4.08 4.55
N ALA A 145 6.92 3.65 5.05
CA ALA A 145 7.46 4.14 6.30
C ALA A 145 8.59 5.14 5.99
N ASN A 146 8.66 6.18 6.80
CA ASN A 146 9.72 7.19 6.77
C ASN A 146 10.68 7.00 7.93
N MET A 147 11.88 7.55 7.81
CA MET A 147 12.87 7.52 8.89
C MET A 147 12.86 8.82 9.70
N GLY A 148 12.65 8.72 11.01
CA GLY A 148 12.78 9.83 11.97
C GLY A 148 13.66 9.39 13.15
N GLY A 149 14.75 10.11 13.43
CA GLY A 149 15.67 9.77 14.54
C GLY A 149 16.30 8.37 14.42
N GLY A 150 16.35 7.79 13.22
CA GLY A 150 16.84 6.42 12.98
C GLY A 150 15.80 5.31 13.19
N LYS A 151 14.52 5.65 13.39
CA LYS A 151 13.41 4.68 13.52
C LYS A 151 12.35 4.90 12.43
N PRO A 152 11.72 3.83 11.92
CA PRO A 152 10.68 3.97 10.92
C PRO A 152 9.37 4.48 11.54
N TYR A 153 8.66 5.36 10.84
CA TYR A 153 7.31 5.87 11.16
C TYR A 153 6.41 5.78 9.93
N VAL A 154 5.09 5.70 10.10
CA VAL A 154 4.16 5.54 8.96
C VAL A 154 3.76 6.90 8.40
N GLU A 155 3.78 7.00 7.07
CA GLU A 155 3.35 8.19 6.35
C GLU A 155 1.84 8.47 6.44
N ALA A 156 1.46 9.75 6.43
CA ALA A 156 0.07 10.19 6.63
C ALA A 156 -0.89 9.73 5.52
N HIS A 157 -0.39 9.46 4.32
CA HIS A 157 -1.20 8.93 3.23
C HIS A 157 -1.41 7.42 3.38
N SER A 158 -0.39 6.67 3.79
CA SER A 158 -0.49 5.23 4.12
C SER A 158 -1.50 4.99 5.24
N SER A 159 -1.61 5.94 6.18
CA SER A 159 -2.58 5.83 7.26
C SER A 159 -4.04 5.94 6.86
N ARG A 160 -4.36 6.41 5.66
CA ARG A 160 -5.76 6.58 5.20
C ARG A 160 -6.40 5.31 4.64
N ILE A 161 -5.59 4.33 4.29
CA ILE A 161 -5.96 3.20 3.42
C ILE A 161 -5.57 1.84 4.01
N ASN A 162 -4.94 1.86 5.18
CA ASN A 162 -4.59 0.69 5.99
C ASN A 162 -3.93 -0.44 5.16
N PRO A 163 -2.65 -0.25 4.75
CA PRO A 163 -1.92 -1.24 3.95
C PRO A 163 -1.78 -2.59 4.68
N THR A 164 -1.43 -3.64 3.93
CA THR A 164 -1.01 -4.93 4.49
C THR A 164 0.22 -4.75 5.38
N LEU A 165 1.25 -4.09 4.86
CA LEU A 165 2.50 -3.83 5.57
C LEU A 165 3.10 -2.52 5.07
N THR A 166 4.09 -1.99 5.77
CA THR A 166 4.83 -0.80 5.34
C THR A 166 6.29 -1.13 5.06
N SER A 167 6.96 -0.32 4.25
CA SER A 167 8.41 -0.41 4.09
C SER A 167 9.02 0.97 4.08
N ASP A 168 10.20 1.05 4.65
CA ASP A 168 11.07 2.19 4.47
C ASP A 168 11.39 2.35 2.97
N SER A 169 11.19 3.54 2.41
CA SER A 169 11.49 3.78 1.00
C SER A 169 13.00 3.73 0.75
N PRO A 170 13.48 3.19 -0.39
CA PRO A 170 14.90 3.21 -0.75
C PRO A 170 15.55 4.60 -0.67
N PHE A 171 14.81 5.64 -1.02
CA PHE A 171 15.28 7.02 -0.98
C PHE A 171 15.49 7.54 0.45
N ASN A 172 14.65 7.12 1.40
CA ASN A 172 14.81 7.45 2.83
C ASN A 172 16.08 6.82 3.43
N ARG A 173 16.60 5.74 2.83
CA ARG A 173 17.91 5.16 3.16
C ARG A 173 19.09 5.82 2.44
N GLY A 174 18.84 6.90 1.71
CA GLY A 174 19.84 7.61 0.92
C GLY A 174 20.25 6.89 -0.37
N GLN A 175 19.47 5.91 -0.84
CA GLN A 175 19.74 5.33 -2.16
C GLN A 175 19.39 6.35 -3.24
N GLN A 176 20.22 6.39 -4.29
CA GLN A 176 20.07 7.30 -5.40
C GLN A 176 19.64 6.54 -6.65
N TYR A 177 18.57 7.03 -7.29
CA TYR A 177 18.11 6.53 -8.57
C TYR A 177 18.08 7.68 -9.58
N GLN A 178 18.29 7.35 -10.85
CA GLN A 178 18.22 8.32 -11.95
C GLN A 178 16.75 8.60 -12.30
N TYR A 179 16.09 9.35 -11.43
CA TYR A 179 14.67 9.69 -11.55
C TYR A 179 14.39 10.74 -12.62
N TYR A 180 15.34 11.63 -12.88
CA TYR A 180 15.19 12.67 -13.89
C TYR A 180 15.89 12.32 -15.19
N ASN A 181 15.15 12.32 -16.29
CA ASN A 181 15.73 12.40 -17.62
C ASN A 181 16.12 13.86 -17.89
N VAL A 182 17.41 14.16 -17.85
CA VAL A 182 17.90 15.55 -17.96
C VAL A 182 17.79 16.15 -19.35
N SER A 183 17.53 15.33 -20.39
CA SER A 183 17.46 15.76 -21.78
C SER A 183 16.59 14.80 -22.62
N PRO A 184 15.29 14.65 -22.33
CA PRO A 184 14.40 13.81 -23.14
C PRO A 184 14.20 14.41 -24.54
N SER A 185 13.82 13.58 -25.51
CA SER A 185 13.42 14.06 -26.83
C SER A 185 12.16 14.93 -26.73
N LEU A 186 12.19 16.12 -27.33
CA LEU A 186 11.03 17.02 -27.42
C LEU A 186 10.17 16.80 -28.68
N ALA A 187 10.67 16.03 -29.65
CA ALA A 187 9.97 15.80 -30.91
C ALA A 187 8.58 15.19 -30.69
N GLY A 188 7.54 15.83 -31.22
CA GLY A 188 6.14 15.39 -31.06
C GLY A 188 5.50 15.79 -29.72
N HIS A 189 6.15 16.65 -28.93
CA HIS A 189 5.67 17.12 -27.63
C HIS A 189 5.47 18.65 -27.58
N GLU A 190 5.33 19.30 -28.74
CA GLU A 190 5.16 20.76 -28.89
C GLU A 190 3.97 21.29 -28.08
N ASP A 191 2.87 20.53 -28.01
CA ASP A 191 1.69 20.92 -27.24
C ASP A 191 1.92 20.88 -25.72
N LEU A 192 2.81 20.00 -25.23
CA LEU A 192 3.18 19.99 -23.82
C LEU A 192 4.02 21.23 -23.47
N ILE A 193 4.92 21.62 -24.37
CA ILE A 193 5.73 22.83 -24.25
C ILE A 193 4.81 24.06 -24.27
N ARG A 194 3.87 24.11 -25.21
CA ARG A 194 2.85 25.16 -25.31
C ARG A 194 2.08 25.33 -24.00
N LYS A 195 1.51 24.24 -23.47
CA LYS A 195 0.75 24.26 -22.22
C LYS A 195 1.60 24.77 -21.06
N TRP A 196 2.82 24.25 -20.92
CA TRP A 196 3.75 24.70 -19.89
C TRP A 196 4.09 26.19 -19.98
N ILE A 197 4.32 26.73 -21.18
CA ILE A 197 4.53 28.18 -21.38
C ILE A 197 3.33 28.98 -20.86
N ILE A 198 2.11 28.57 -21.24
CA ILE A 198 0.87 29.25 -20.83
C ILE A 198 0.74 29.20 -19.30
N ASP A 199 0.92 28.04 -18.70
CA ASP A 199 0.86 27.84 -17.25
C ASP A 199 1.86 28.75 -16.52
N LYS A 200 3.10 28.85 -17.01
CA LYS A 200 4.12 29.75 -16.42
C LYS A 200 3.74 31.21 -16.49
N GLU A 201 3.09 31.63 -17.55
CA GLU A 201 2.61 33.01 -17.67
C GLU A 201 1.38 33.29 -16.81
N ILE A 202 0.49 32.30 -16.63
CA ILE A 202 -0.63 32.38 -15.68
C ILE A 202 -0.08 32.50 -14.26
N ASP A 203 0.86 31.64 -13.86
CA ASP A 203 1.52 31.69 -12.55
C ASP A 203 2.17 33.05 -12.29
N GLN A 204 2.90 33.58 -13.28
CA GLN A 204 3.51 34.91 -13.17
C GLN A 204 2.46 36.00 -13.03
N ALA A 205 1.39 35.97 -13.83
CA ALA A 205 0.30 36.94 -13.73
C ALA A 205 -0.40 36.85 -12.36
N PHE A 206 -0.61 35.63 -11.84
CA PHE A 206 -1.21 35.39 -10.54
C PHE A 206 -0.32 35.85 -9.38
N GLU A 207 1.00 35.64 -9.45
CA GLU A 207 1.96 36.20 -8.49
C GLU A 207 1.96 37.73 -8.49
N GLN A 208 1.74 38.37 -9.64
CA GLN A 208 1.57 39.82 -9.69
C GLN A 208 0.21 40.26 -9.12
N PHE A 209 -0.87 39.54 -9.44
CA PHE A 209 -2.20 39.79 -8.89
C PHE A 209 -2.19 39.73 -7.35
N LYS A 210 -1.53 38.73 -6.76
CA LYS A 210 -1.38 38.57 -5.30
C LYS A 210 -0.72 39.76 -4.61
N LYS A 211 0.02 40.61 -5.34
CA LYS A 211 0.67 41.82 -4.82
C LYS A 211 -0.20 43.07 -4.92
N THR A 212 -1.37 42.99 -5.53
CA THR A 212 -2.30 44.12 -5.69
C THR A 212 -3.21 44.30 -4.49
N ASP A 213 -3.79 45.49 -4.33
CA ASP A 213 -4.79 45.75 -3.29
C ASP A 213 -6.09 44.94 -3.49
N GLN A 214 -6.38 44.50 -4.72
CA GLN A 214 -7.54 43.67 -5.04
C GLN A 214 -7.44 42.25 -4.47
N ALA A 215 -6.22 41.74 -4.26
CA ALA A 215 -6.01 40.44 -3.65
C ALA A 215 -6.06 40.47 -2.11
N LYS A 216 -5.95 41.64 -1.49
CA LYS A 216 -5.94 41.78 -0.03
C LYS A 216 -7.32 41.45 0.55
N GLY A 217 -7.36 40.47 1.45
CA GLY A 217 -8.59 40.07 2.14
C GLY A 217 -9.41 38.99 1.44
N LEU A 218 -8.93 38.47 0.29
CA LEU A 218 -9.51 37.28 -0.30
C LEU A 218 -9.12 36.03 0.51
N ASP A 219 -10.08 35.13 0.69
CA ASP A 219 -9.86 33.79 1.21
C ASP A 219 -9.38 32.84 0.09
N GLU A 220 -9.15 31.55 0.42
CA GLU A 220 -8.68 30.55 -0.55
C GLU A 220 -9.62 30.39 -1.75
N VAL A 221 -10.94 30.52 -1.53
CA VAL A 221 -11.94 30.43 -2.60
C VAL A 221 -11.86 31.65 -3.53
N GLY A 222 -11.73 32.85 -2.96
CA GLY A 222 -11.55 34.09 -3.72
C GLY A 222 -10.25 34.09 -4.54
N LEU A 223 -9.15 33.60 -3.97
CA LEU A 223 -7.88 33.45 -4.67
C LEU A 223 -7.96 32.41 -5.80
N SER A 224 -8.64 31.29 -5.56
CA SER A 224 -8.88 30.25 -6.59
C SER A 224 -9.69 30.79 -7.77
N ASN A 225 -10.77 31.52 -7.51
CA ASN A 225 -11.59 32.14 -8.56
C ASN A 225 -10.79 33.15 -9.41
N ALA A 226 -9.92 33.94 -8.78
CA ALA A 226 -9.05 34.87 -9.49
C ALA A 226 -8.02 34.15 -10.38
N TYR A 227 -7.47 33.03 -9.91
CA TYR A 227 -6.59 32.19 -10.72
C TYR A 227 -7.33 31.62 -11.95
N VAL A 228 -8.54 31.10 -11.78
CA VAL A 228 -9.36 30.58 -12.90
C VAL A 228 -9.64 31.68 -13.92
N ALA A 229 -10.05 32.87 -13.49
CA ALA A 229 -10.32 33.98 -14.40
C ALA A 229 -9.08 34.43 -15.20
N LEU A 230 -7.90 34.42 -14.57
CA LEU A 230 -6.63 34.70 -15.26
C LEU A 230 -6.27 33.59 -16.25
N SER A 231 -6.48 32.33 -15.85
CA SER A 231 -6.29 31.17 -16.71
C SER A 231 -7.16 31.26 -17.96
N ASP A 232 -8.46 31.50 -17.80
CA ASP A 232 -9.40 31.63 -18.91
C ASP A 232 -9.02 32.78 -19.85
N ALA A 233 -8.63 33.94 -19.30
CA ALA A 233 -8.19 35.08 -20.09
C ALA A 233 -6.93 34.76 -20.91
N LYS A 234 -5.97 34.04 -20.33
CA LYS A 234 -4.72 33.64 -21.01
C LYS A 234 -4.94 32.57 -22.06
N HIS A 235 -5.74 31.54 -21.78
CA HIS A 235 -6.14 30.58 -22.78
C HIS A 235 -6.84 31.26 -23.96
N LYS A 236 -7.76 32.18 -23.69
CA LYS A 236 -8.43 32.95 -24.74
C LYS A 236 -7.46 33.78 -25.58
N GLU A 237 -6.52 34.48 -24.94
CA GLU A 237 -5.46 35.24 -25.65
C GLU A 237 -4.69 34.35 -26.62
N TYR A 238 -4.27 33.17 -26.16
CA TYR A 238 -3.38 32.28 -26.91
C TYR A 238 -4.05 31.34 -27.89
N GLU A 239 -5.32 31.00 -27.67
CA GLU A 239 -6.07 30.09 -28.54
C GLU A 239 -6.92 30.85 -29.55
N GLU A 240 -7.46 32.02 -29.21
CA GLU A 240 -8.42 32.73 -30.06
C GLU A 240 -7.79 33.89 -30.87
N THR A 241 -6.69 34.50 -30.42
CA THR A 241 -6.07 35.64 -31.14
C THR A 241 -4.91 35.22 -32.03
N ASP A 242 -4.78 35.83 -33.22
CA ASP A 242 -3.66 35.57 -34.14
C ASP A 242 -2.31 35.97 -33.54
N ALA A 243 -2.27 37.10 -32.83
CA ALA A 243 -1.06 37.59 -32.18
C ALA A 243 -0.60 36.66 -31.05
N GLY A 244 -1.53 36.17 -30.21
CA GLY A 244 -1.24 35.22 -29.15
C GLY A 244 -0.75 33.88 -29.70
N ARG A 245 -1.44 33.32 -30.72
CA ARG A 245 -1.02 32.09 -31.40
C ARG A 245 0.39 32.20 -31.99
N ALA A 246 0.67 33.29 -32.71
CA ALA A 246 1.98 33.50 -33.34
C ALA A 246 3.11 33.60 -32.30
N ARG A 247 2.88 34.32 -31.18
CA ARG A 247 3.87 34.49 -30.11
C ARG A 247 4.24 33.16 -29.46
N ILE A 248 3.25 32.35 -29.09
CA ILE A 248 3.51 31.05 -28.48
C ILE A 248 4.16 30.10 -29.47
N ASN A 249 3.71 30.07 -30.73
CA ASN A 249 4.34 29.23 -31.75
C ASN A 249 5.83 29.56 -31.93
N ALA A 250 6.18 30.85 -31.91
CA ALA A 250 7.58 31.28 -31.98
C ALA A 250 8.40 30.84 -30.75
N GLN A 251 7.83 30.90 -29.54
CA GLN A 251 8.50 30.42 -28.32
C GLN A 251 8.68 28.90 -28.32
N VAL A 252 7.65 28.15 -28.72
CA VAL A 252 7.72 26.69 -28.89
C VAL A 252 8.80 26.35 -29.91
N GLN A 253 8.81 27.00 -31.09
CA GLN A 253 9.85 26.78 -32.10
C GLN A 253 11.24 27.11 -31.56
N GLY A 254 11.39 28.17 -30.77
CA GLY A 254 12.65 28.51 -30.12
C GLY A 254 13.18 27.39 -29.22
N TYR A 255 12.30 26.70 -28.49
CA TYR A 255 12.68 25.51 -27.72
C TYR A 255 12.93 24.28 -28.59
N MET A 256 12.23 24.11 -29.71
CA MET A 256 12.49 23.02 -30.64
C MET A 256 13.83 23.18 -31.38
N ASP A 257 14.21 24.42 -31.70
CA ASP A 257 15.49 24.75 -32.34
C ASP A 257 16.67 24.65 -31.38
N LYS A 258 16.45 24.92 -30.08
CA LYS A 258 17.45 24.87 -29.00
C LYS A 258 16.92 24.13 -27.74
N PRO A 259 16.72 22.81 -27.82
CA PRO A 259 16.15 22.01 -26.73
C PRO A 259 16.90 22.15 -25.40
N GLU A 260 18.22 22.33 -25.44
CA GLU A 260 19.07 22.53 -24.27
C GLU A 260 18.64 23.72 -23.40
N THR A 261 18.03 24.74 -24.01
CA THR A 261 17.52 25.90 -23.29
C THR A 261 16.32 25.51 -22.42
N LEU A 262 15.38 24.72 -22.96
CA LEU A 262 14.23 24.23 -22.21
C LEU A 262 14.67 23.23 -21.12
N HIS A 263 15.56 22.30 -21.46
CA HIS A 263 16.11 21.31 -20.53
C HIS A 263 16.76 21.99 -19.32
N ALA A 264 17.59 23.02 -19.54
CA ALA A 264 18.23 23.77 -18.48
C ALA A 264 17.22 24.49 -17.57
N GLN A 265 16.17 25.06 -18.14
CA GLN A 265 15.10 25.72 -17.36
C GLN A 265 14.34 24.72 -16.49
N ILE A 266 13.87 23.61 -17.06
CA ILE A 266 13.13 22.59 -16.32
C ILE A 266 13.99 21.95 -15.23
N MET A 267 15.24 21.59 -15.53
CA MET A 267 16.15 21.04 -14.51
C MET A 267 16.47 22.06 -13.41
N ALA A 268 16.57 23.35 -13.74
CA ALA A 268 16.73 24.39 -12.73
C ALA A 268 15.48 24.50 -11.83
N GLU A 269 14.28 24.24 -12.35
CA GLU A 269 13.05 24.23 -11.57
C GLU A 269 12.97 23.04 -10.63
N PHE A 270 13.26 21.81 -11.09
CA PHE A 270 13.31 20.65 -10.20
C PHE A 270 14.35 20.84 -9.08
N ARG A 271 15.50 21.44 -9.39
CA ARG A 271 16.55 21.75 -8.40
C ARG A 271 16.19 22.82 -7.38
N LYS A 272 15.08 23.56 -7.55
CA LYS A 272 14.59 24.48 -6.51
C LYS A 272 14.01 23.74 -5.32
N THR A 273 13.45 22.55 -5.55
CA THR A 273 12.72 21.77 -4.55
C THR A 273 13.41 20.46 -4.22
N GLU A 274 14.33 19.98 -5.06
CA GLU A 274 14.96 18.67 -4.91
C GLU A 274 16.47 18.69 -5.11
N THR A 275 17.16 17.74 -4.47
CA THR A 275 18.60 17.55 -4.63
C THR A 275 18.88 16.63 -5.81
N ILE A 276 19.18 17.20 -6.98
CA ILE A 276 19.36 16.46 -8.24
C ILE A 276 20.76 16.72 -8.81
N ASP A 277 21.51 15.65 -9.06
CA ASP A 277 22.84 15.72 -9.66
C ASP A 277 22.81 16.10 -11.16
N ALA A 278 23.99 16.16 -11.79
CA ALA A 278 24.11 16.51 -13.22
C ALA A 278 23.54 15.44 -14.16
N ARG A 279 23.39 14.20 -13.69
CA ARG A 279 22.93 13.04 -14.46
C ARG A 279 21.45 12.70 -14.18
N GLY A 280 20.81 13.45 -13.28
CA GLY A 280 19.41 13.26 -12.90
C GLY A 280 19.19 12.28 -11.73
N TYR A 281 20.25 11.95 -10.99
CA TYR A 281 20.14 11.16 -9.75
C TYR A 281 19.69 12.03 -8.58
N THR A 282 18.84 11.47 -7.73
CA THR A 282 18.29 12.14 -6.56
C THR A 282 18.07 11.14 -5.43
N THR A 283 18.18 11.62 -4.19
CA THR A 283 17.69 10.94 -2.97
C THR A 283 16.38 11.55 -2.46
N GLY A 284 15.91 12.63 -3.08
CA GLY A 284 14.85 13.49 -2.55
C GLY A 284 13.44 13.09 -2.95
N ILE A 285 13.28 11.96 -3.65
CA ILE A 285 11.99 11.43 -4.04
C ILE A 285 11.44 10.57 -2.90
N ASN A 286 10.16 10.69 -2.58
CA ASN A 286 9.45 9.84 -1.63
C ASN A 286 8.16 9.32 -2.26
N GLY A 287 7.48 8.41 -1.56
CA GLY A 287 6.19 7.86 -1.98
C GLY A 287 6.12 6.34 -1.84
N THR A 288 4.93 5.85 -1.47
CA THR A 288 4.62 4.41 -1.46
C THR A 288 4.90 3.71 -2.80
N SER A 289 4.94 4.48 -3.89
CA SER A 289 5.28 4.02 -5.24
C SER A 289 6.66 3.37 -5.36
N PHE A 290 7.56 3.63 -4.41
CA PHE A 290 8.91 3.06 -4.39
C PHE A 290 9.08 2.01 -3.30
N SER A 291 8.18 1.96 -2.32
CA SER A 291 8.10 0.87 -1.34
C SER A 291 7.60 -0.41 -2.02
N ALA A 292 6.40 -0.42 -2.59
CA ALA A 292 5.82 -1.61 -3.23
C ALA A 292 6.77 -2.40 -4.18
N PRO A 293 7.47 -1.76 -5.15
CA PRO A 293 8.42 -2.47 -6.00
C PRO A 293 9.59 -3.08 -5.22
N GLU A 294 10.08 -2.46 -4.15
CA GLU A 294 11.13 -3.05 -3.31
C GLU A 294 10.66 -4.36 -2.68
N GLN A 295 9.47 -4.36 -2.08
CA GLN A 295 8.86 -5.56 -1.50
C GLN A 295 8.68 -6.65 -2.56
N ALA A 296 8.20 -6.26 -3.74
CA ALA A 296 8.06 -7.17 -4.86
C ALA A 296 9.39 -7.82 -5.25
N GLY A 297 10.51 -7.10 -5.20
CA GLY A 297 11.83 -7.66 -5.46
C GLY A 297 12.23 -8.78 -4.48
N TYR A 298 11.93 -8.62 -3.19
CA TYR A 298 12.16 -9.68 -2.21
C TYR A 298 11.26 -10.91 -2.43
N ILE A 299 9.99 -10.68 -2.79
CA ILE A 299 9.05 -11.76 -3.13
C ILE A 299 9.49 -12.49 -4.42
N SER A 300 9.87 -11.75 -5.46
CA SER A 300 10.42 -12.28 -6.71
C SER A 300 11.66 -13.12 -6.45
N GLY A 301 12.51 -12.69 -5.52
CA GLY A 301 13.68 -13.44 -5.10
C GLY A 301 13.33 -14.77 -4.42
N ALA A 302 12.30 -14.77 -3.57
CA ALA A 302 11.80 -15.99 -2.94
C ALA A 302 11.16 -16.96 -3.96
N LEU A 303 10.47 -16.46 -4.99
CA LEU A 303 9.93 -17.29 -6.08
C LEU A 303 11.03 -17.83 -6.99
N TYR A 304 12.05 -17.03 -7.31
CA TYR A 304 13.24 -17.51 -7.99
C TYR A 304 13.91 -18.65 -7.22
N GLU A 305 14.06 -18.51 -5.90
CA GLU A 305 14.61 -19.59 -5.07
C GLU A 305 13.77 -20.87 -5.13
N GLN A 306 12.43 -20.79 -5.22
CA GLN A 306 11.60 -21.99 -5.39
C GLN A 306 12.01 -22.79 -6.61
N THR A 307 12.23 -22.13 -7.76
CA THR A 307 12.63 -22.83 -9.00
C THR A 307 14.00 -23.51 -8.87
N GLN A 308 14.92 -22.90 -8.13
CA GLN A 308 16.24 -23.49 -7.85
C GLN A 308 16.14 -24.68 -6.91
N ARG A 309 15.22 -24.62 -5.94
CA ARG A 309 14.96 -25.71 -5.00
C ARG A 309 14.27 -26.88 -5.70
N GLU A 310 13.27 -26.60 -6.52
CA GLU A 310 12.56 -27.58 -7.33
C GLU A 310 13.53 -28.31 -8.28
N ALA A 311 14.39 -27.58 -9.00
CA ALA A 311 15.42 -28.16 -9.86
C ALA A 311 16.42 -29.07 -9.11
N ARG A 312 16.54 -28.90 -7.79
CA ARG A 312 17.38 -29.71 -6.90
C ARG A 312 16.58 -30.77 -6.14
N ASN A 313 15.32 -31.00 -6.49
CA ASN A 313 14.39 -31.89 -5.79
C ASN A 313 14.28 -31.59 -4.28
N ARG A 314 14.34 -30.32 -3.91
CA ARG A 314 14.14 -29.87 -2.53
C ARG A 314 12.71 -29.36 -2.34
N PRO A 315 12.14 -29.49 -1.12
CA PRO A 315 10.84 -28.92 -0.82
C PRO A 315 10.79 -27.42 -1.12
N ILE A 316 9.69 -27.00 -1.76
CA ILE A 316 9.37 -25.60 -2.10
C ILE A 316 8.23 -25.08 -1.22
N LEU A 317 8.10 -23.76 -1.15
CA LEU A 317 6.96 -23.03 -0.58
C LEU A 317 6.01 -22.55 -1.70
N THR A 318 4.72 -22.45 -1.39
CA THR A 318 3.71 -21.91 -2.31
C THR A 318 3.73 -20.37 -2.31
N LYS A 319 3.10 -19.74 -3.32
CA LYS A 319 2.92 -18.27 -3.37
C LYS A 319 2.19 -17.76 -2.12
N ASP A 320 1.14 -18.46 -1.69
CA ASP A 320 0.40 -18.14 -0.46
C ASP A 320 1.32 -18.19 0.78
N GLU A 321 2.13 -19.24 0.94
CA GLU A 321 3.05 -19.35 2.07
C GLU A 321 4.09 -18.22 2.05
N ILE A 322 4.65 -17.88 0.90
CA ILE A 322 5.64 -16.80 0.77
C ILE A 322 5.04 -15.44 1.15
N THR A 323 3.82 -15.14 0.71
CA THR A 323 3.15 -13.87 1.03
C THR A 323 2.73 -13.80 2.50
N THR A 324 2.27 -14.91 3.08
CA THR A 324 2.01 -15.01 4.53
C THR A 324 3.30 -14.81 5.34
N LEU A 325 4.42 -15.42 4.95
CA LEU A 325 5.72 -15.18 5.59
C LEU A 325 6.18 -13.72 5.47
N ALA A 326 5.87 -13.04 4.36
CA ALA A 326 6.17 -11.62 4.21
C ALA A 326 5.38 -10.74 5.19
N LYS A 327 4.11 -11.07 5.46
CA LYS A 327 3.30 -10.42 6.52
C LYS A 327 3.88 -10.67 7.91
N MET A 328 4.39 -11.87 8.17
CA MET A 328 5.06 -12.22 9.43
C MET A 328 6.43 -11.53 9.57
N ALA A 329 7.01 -11.03 8.48
CA ALA A 329 8.34 -10.42 8.46
C ALA A 329 8.32 -8.93 8.83
N THR A 330 7.41 -8.51 9.70
CA THR A 330 7.27 -7.12 10.10
C THR A 330 7.72 -6.89 11.54
N VAL A 331 8.16 -5.68 11.84
CA VAL A 331 8.39 -5.21 13.20
C VAL A 331 7.45 -4.07 13.54
N ASP A 332 7.12 -4.01 14.82
CA ASP A 332 6.23 -3.00 15.38
C ASP A 332 6.81 -1.59 15.21
N THR A 333 5.95 -0.66 14.76
CA THR A 333 6.29 0.76 14.54
C THR A 333 5.98 1.65 15.76
N ARG A 334 5.50 1.09 16.88
CA ARG A 334 5.11 1.84 18.08
C ARG A 334 6.28 2.49 18.82
N THR A 335 7.53 2.12 18.55
CA THR A 335 8.71 2.76 19.16
C THR A 335 8.98 4.11 18.47
N ARG A 336 8.26 5.15 18.91
CA ARG A 336 8.32 6.49 18.33
C ARG A 336 9.39 7.36 18.96
N GLU A 337 10.20 7.97 18.11
CA GLU A 337 10.80 9.29 18.35
C GLU A 337 10.22 10.25 17.29
N GLY A 338 9.78 11.45 17.69
CA GLY A 338 9.53 12.56 16.77
C GLY A 338 8.09 12.87 16.33
N ILE A 339 7.08 12.05 16.66
CA ILE A 339 5.66 12.41 16.42
C ILE A 339 4.94 12.59 17.76
N LYS A 340 4.25 13.73 17.93
CA LYS A 340 3.63 14.16 19.20
C LYS A 340 2.53 13.23 19.75
N GLU A 341 1.86 12.42 18.92
CA GLU A 341 0.77 11.55 19.37
C GLU A 341 0.87 10.14 18.78
N PRO A 342 1.01 9.06 19.59
CA PRO A 342 1.08 7.68 19.11
C PRO A 342 -0.10 7.34 18.20
N MET A 343 0.18 6.66 17.07
CA MET A 343 -0.87 6.16 16.18
C MET A 343 -1.68 5.15 16.97
N PRO A 344 -3.01 5.16 16.84
CA PRO A 344 -3.85 4.14 17.44
C PRO A 344 -3.34 2.75 17.04
N SER A 345 -3.26 1.87 18.03
CA SER A 345 -2.84 0.50 17.82
C SER A 345 -3.85 -0.44 18.43
N THR A 346 -4.12 -1.54 17.75
CA THR A 346 -4.96 -2.63 18.25
C THR A 346 -4.10 -3.87 18.38
N THR A 347 -4.22 -4.57 19.51
CA THR A 347 -3.62 -5.90 19.67
C THR A 347 -4.73 -6.92 19.57
N ASN A 348 -4.53 -7.90 18.70
CA ASN A 348 -5.52 -8.92 18.43
C ASN A 348 -5.40 -10.10 19.41
N GLY A 349 -6.30 -11.08 19.32
CA GLY A 349 -6.32 -12.24 20.22
C GLY A 349 -5.07 -13.12 20.17
N ALA A 350 -4.26 -13.02 19.11
CA ALA A 350 -2.99 -13.73 18.95
C ALA A 350 -1.78 -12.94 19.47
N GLY A 351 -2.00 -11.78 20.11
CA GLY A 351 -0.94 -10.91 20.61
C GLY A 351 -0.22 -10.12 19.52
N GLN A 352 -0.74 -10.10 18.30
CA GLN A 352 -0.19 -9.28 17.23
C GLN A 352 -0.72 -7.87 17.33
N THR A 353 0.18 -6.88 17.22
CA THR A 353 -0.20 -5.48 17.22
C THR A 353 -0.25 -4.95 15.80
N PHE A 354 -1.37 -4.32 15.47
CA PHE A 354 -1.61 -3.56 14.25
C PHE A 354 -1.60 -2.09 14.61
N VAL A 355 -0.90 -1.31 13.80
CA VAL A 355 -0.91 0.14 13.91
C VAL A 355 -1.86 0.65 12.84
N GLU A 356 -2.77 1.55 13.20
CA GLU A 356 -3.67 2.19 12.24
C GLU A 356 -2.83 2.82 11.14
N GLY A 357 -2.97 2.33 9.91
CA GLY A 357 -2.16 2.77 8.77
C GLY A 357 -0.83 2.07 8.52
N GLY A 358 -0.34 1.31 9.49
CA GLY A 358 0.91 0.55 9.39
C GLY A 358 0.73 -0.92 9.00
N GLY A 359 -0.51 -1.40 8.96
CA GLY A 359 -0.82 -2.81 8.72
C GLY A 359 -0.20 -3.72 9.79
N HIS A 360 0.47 -4.79 9.34
CA HIS A 360 1.27 -5.70 10.19
C HIS A 360 2.54 -5.04 10.75
N GLY A 361 2.93 -3.86 10.28
CA GLY A 361 4.14 -3.14 10.70
C GLY A 361 5.13 -2.90 9.55
N VAL A 362 6.38 -2.61 9.90
CA VAL A 362 7.45 -2.34 8.91
C VAL A 362 8.10 -3.64 8.49
N PHE A 363 8.07 -3.94 7.20
CA PHE A 363 8.70 -5.10 6.60
C PHE A 363 10.22 -5.08 6.78
N ARG A 364 10.76 -6.24 7.12
CA ARG A 364 12.17 -6.47 7.43
C ARG A 364 12.71 -7.59 6.54
N PRO A 365 13.51 -7.27 5.50
CA PRO A 365 14.06 -8.28 4.60
C PRO A 365 14.90 -9.35 5.32
N ASP A 366 15.57 -8.97 6.41
CA ASP A 366 16.37 -9.86 7.26
C ASP A 366 15.50 -10.85 8.04
N VAL A 367 14.35 -10.40 8.55
CA VAL A 367 13.36 -11.29 9.19
C VAL A 367 12.75 -12.21 8.14
N PHE A 368 12.41 -11.69 6.97
CA PHE A 368 11.84 -12.47 5.87
C PHE A 368 12.77 -13.62 5.44
N ARG A 369 14.07 -13.35 5.29
CA ARG A 369 15.07 -14.39 5.00
C ARG A 369 15.09 -15.49 6.07
N LYS A 370 15.14 -15.11 7.35
CA LYS A 370 15.13 -16.08 8.47
C LYS A 370 13.86 -16.92 8.50
N LEU A 371 12.71 -16.30 8.20
CA LEU A 371 11.43 -16.99 8.10
C LEU A 371 11.42 -18.00 6.96
N LEU A 372 11.93 -17.64 5.77
CA LEU A 372 12.07 -18.56 4.66
C LEU A 372 13.00 -19.74 5.02
N ASP A 373 14.17 -19.47 5.57
CA ASP A 373 15.15 -20.49 5.98
C ASP A 373 14.56 -21.47 7.00
N GLU A 374 13.88 -20.95 8.02
CA GLU A 374 13.23 -21.78 9.04
C GLU A 374 12.06 -22.58 8.46
N ALA A 375 11.26 -21.99 7.57
CA ALA A 375 10.17 -22.71 6.91
C ALA A 375 10.72 -23.87 6.07
N TYR A 376 11.77 -23.64 5.28
CA TYR A 376 12.45 -24.70 4.52
C TYR A 376 13.01 -25.79 5.44
N ARG A 377 13.68 -25.40 6.53
CA ARG A 377 14.23 -26.36 7.49
C ARG A 377 13.13 -27.24 8.09
N ARG A 378 11.97 -26.66 8.42
CA ARG A 378 10.82 -27.39 8.97
C ARG A 378 10.24 -28.39 7.98
N ILE A 379 10.02 -28.01 6.72
CA ILE A 379 9.50 -28.92 5.70
C ILE A 379 10.52 -29.99 5.28
N GLU A 380 11.83 -29.69 5.35
CA GLU A 380 12.89 -30.68 5.13
C GLU A 380 12.97 -31.70 6.28
N THR A 381 12.81 -31.24 7.52
CA THR A 381 12.89 -32.10 8.71
C THR A 381 11.60 -32.90 8.94
N ASN A 382 10.45 -32.30 8.62
CA ASN A 382 9.14 -32.93 8.72
C ASN A 382 8.36 -32.72 7.42
N PRO A 383 8.56 -33.58 6.40
CA PRO A 383 7.84 -33.49 5.13
C PRO A 383 6.31 -33.63 5.25
N ASN A 384 5.84 -34.24 6.35
CA ASN A 384 4.41 -34.44 6.62
C ASN A 384 3.78 -33.29 7.42
N ILE A 385 4.50 -32.19 7.63
CA ILE A 385 3.93 -31.01 8.27
C ILE A 385 2.73 -30.51 7.46
N ASP A 386 1.62 -30.21 8.12
CA ASP A 386 0.43 -29.71 7.46
C ASP A 386 0.69 -28.32 6.87
N ARG A 387 0.40 -28.18 5.58
CA ARG A 387 0.61 -26.98 4.77
C ARG A 387 -0.65 -26.58 4.02
N ASN A 388 -1.76 -27.27 4.29
CA ASN A 388 -2.99 -27.05 3.58
C ASN A 388 -3.54 -25.66 3.90
N SER A 389 -3.74 -24.87 2.85
CA SER A 389 -4.50 -23.64 2.96
C SER A 389 -5.98 -23.97 3.19
N VAL A 390 -6.64 -23.19 4.02
CA VAL A 390 -8.04 -23.38 4.43
C VAL A 390 -8.83 -22.13 4.05
N THR A 391 -9.95 -22.33 3.36
CA THR A 391 -10.97 -21.28 3.17
C THR A 391 -12.19 -21.68 3.98
N ALA A 392 -12.68 -20.78 4.82
CA ALA A 392 -13.96 -20.93 5.50
C ALA A 392 -14.86 -19.76 5.12
N THR A 393 -16.15 -20.03 4.91
CA THR A 393 -17.14 -19.00 4.64
C THR A 393 -18.08 -18.89 5.81
N MET A 394 -18.16 -17.70 6.37
CA MET A 394 -19.12 -17.34 7.41
C MET A 394 -20.32 -16.68 6.76
N SER A 395 -21.48 -17.32 6.81
CA SER A 395 -22.69 -16.81 6.17
C SER A 395 -23.63 -16.20 7.19
N ALA A 396 -24.29 -15.10 6.80
CA ALA A 396 -25.35 -14.52 7.59
C ALA A 396 -26.64 -15.32 7.50
N THR A 397 -27.33 -15.46 8.63
CA THR A 397 -28.76 -15.78 8.63
C THR A 397 -29.54 -14.47 8.77
N LEU A 398 -30.21 -14.03 7.69
CA LEU A 398 -30.92 -12.76 7.63
C LEU A 398 -32.42 -12.94 7.83
N LYS A 399 -33.04 -12.01 8.56
CA LYS A 399 -34.51 -11.88 8.64
C LYS A 399 -35.04 -11.16 7.39
N PRO A 400 -36.32 -11.36 7.02
CA PRO A 400 -36.98 -10.45 6.08
C PRO A 400 -36.85 -9.00 6.57
N ASP A 401 -36.47 -8.09 5.68
CA ASP A 401 -36.24 -6.67 5.95
C ASP A 401 -35.15 -6.32 6.97
N GLN A 402 -34.18 -7.24 7.18
CA GLN A 402 -33.03 -7.04 8.06
C GLN A 402 -32.31 -5.73 7.74
N ARG A 403 -32.39 -4.75 8.65
CA ARG A 403 -31.71 -3.46 8.49
C ARG A 403 -30.21 -3.61 8.72
N ALA A 404 -29.40 -2.87 7.97
CA ALA A 404 -27.95 -3.01 8.05
C ALA A 404 -27.36 -2.47 9.37
N ASN A 405 -28.06 -1.57 10.05
CA ASN A 405 -27.68 -1.08 11.38
C ASN A 405 -28.07 -2.02 12.54
N GLU A 406 -28.81 -3.08 12.27
CA GLU A 406 -29.07 -4.14 13.25
C GLU A 406 -27.92 -5.16 13.25
N THR A 407 -27.78 -5.89 14.35
CA THR A 407 -26.74 -6.91 14.49
C THR A 407 -27.07 -8.13 13.63
N ILE A 408 -26.15 -8.48 12.74
CA ILE A 408 -26.20 -9.63 11.84
C ILE A 408 -25.20 -10.67 12.33
N SER A 409 -25.69 -11.89 12.55
CA SER A 409 -24.87 -13.01 13.01
C SER A 409 -24.30 -13.78 11.82
N LEU A 410 -22.97 -13.84 11.72
CA LEU A 410 -22.20 -14.61 10.74
C LEU A 410 -21.72 -15.90 11.40
N ARG A 411 -22.12 -17.06 10.88
CA ARG A 411 -21.72 -18.37 11.41
C ARG A 411 -20.76 -19.06 10.48
N THR A 412 -19.65 -19.57 11.02
CA THR A 412 -18.66 -20.32 10.23
C THR A 412 -19.17 -21.69 9.81
N ASN A 413 -18.70 -22.14 8.64
CA ASN A 413 -18.95 -23.48 8.10
C ASN A 413 -17.82 -24.48 8.37
N LEU A 414 -16.84 -24.14 9.23
CA LEU A 414 -15.76 -25.06 9.58
C LEU A 414 -16.29 -26.38 10.17
N PRO A 415 -15.81 -27.56 9.69
CA PRO A 415 -16.16 -28.86 10.26
C PRO A 415 -15.75 -29.00 11.73
N GLU A 416 -16.49 -29.82 12.49
CA GLU A 416 -16.12 -30.13 13.87
C GLU A 416 -14.68 -30.68 13.97
N GLY A 417 -13.93 -30.18 14.95
CA GLY A 417 -12.52 -30.55 15.15
C GLY A 417 -11.51 -29.83 14.25
N GLN A 418 -11.93 -29.01 13.27
CA GLN A 418 -11.02 -28.24 12.42
C GLN A 418 -10.95 -26.77 12.84
N ALA A 419 -9.79 -26.33 13.34
CA ALA A 419 -9.52 -24.93 13.62
C ALA A 419 -8.56 -24.35 12.58
N MET A 420 -8.76 -23.09 12.20
CA MET A 420 -7.88 -22.38 11.27
C MET A 420 -7.23 -21.17 11.94
N VAL A 421 -5.96 -20.93 11.62
CA VAL A 421 -5.28 -19.66 11.87
C VAL A 421 -5.58 -18.73 10.69
N ILE A 422 -6.13 -17.57 10.98
CA ILE A 422 -6.56 -16.58 9.97
C ILE A 422 -5.32 -15.88 9.39
N ASP A 423 -5.20 -15.86 8.06
CA ASP A 423 -4.28 -15.00 7.32
C ASP A 423 -4.94 -13.65 6.99
N ARG A 424 -6.18 -13.69 6.52
CA ARG A 424 -6.97 -12.53 6.11
C ARG A 424 -8.45 -12.88 6.06
N ALA A 425 -9.29 -11.86 6.10
CA ALA A 425 -10.74 -11.97 5.93
C ALA A 425 -11.20 -11.04 4.80
N ARG A 426 -12.21 -11.46 4.05
CA ARG A 426 -12.95 -10.62 3.11
C ARG A 426 -14.42 -10.64 3.49
N LEU A 427 -14.99 -9.47 3.73
CA LEU A 427 -16.42 -9.28 3.88
C LEU A 427 -17.02 -8.96 2.52
N ASP A 428 -18.12 -9.61 2.19
CA ASP A 428 -18.95 -9.37 1.01
C ASP A 428 -20.39 -9.16 1.44
N MET A 429 -21.02 -8.12 0.90
CA MET A 429 -22.39 -7.74 1.24
C MET A 429 -23.13 -7.28 0.01
N THR A 430 -24.44 -7.51 0.01
CA THR A 430 -25.36 -6.83 -0.90
C THR A 430 -26.47 -6.20 -0.07
N TYR A 431 -26.78 -4.94 -0.34
CA TYR A 431 -27.89 -4.25 0.32
C TYR A 431 -28.68 -3.37 -0.64
N HIS A 432 -29.96 -3.22 -0.32
CA HIS A 432 -30.84 -2.22 -0.90
C HIS A 432 -30.80 -0.95 -0.06
N ILE A 433 -30.71 0.24 -0.66
CA ILE A 433 -30.59 1.52 0.06
C ILE A 433 -31.71 2.46 -0.37
N ASN A 434 -32.40 3.03 0.62
CA ASN A 434 -33.34 4.13 0.45
C ASN A 434 -32.86 5.36 1.23
N GLY A 435 -31.61 5.79 1.01
CA GLY A 435 -30.94 6.79 1.83
C GLY A 435 -29.43 6.85 1.62
N ARG A 436 -28.66 7.06 2.70
CA ARG A 436 -27.20 7.19 2.61
C ARG A 436 -26.51 5.83 2.48
N VAL A 437 -25.51 5.77 1.61
CA VAL A 437 -24.65 4.60 1.43
C VAL A 437 -23.78 4.40 2.68
N PRO A 438 -23.75 3.20 3.29
CA PRO A 438 -22.85 2.91 4.39
C PRO A 438 -21.43 2.67 3.86
N TYR A 439 -20.44 3.33 4.47
CA TYR A 439 -19.02 3.23 4.13
C TYR A 439 -18.19 2.53 5.22
N SER A 440 -18.86 1.95 6.22
CA SER A 440 -18.19 1.31 7.34
C SER A 440 -19.04 0.17 7.90
N ALA A 441 -18.38 -0.91 8.28
CA ALA A 441 -18.94 -1.99 9.07
C ALA A 441 -18.20 -2.11 10.41
N VAL A 442 -18.92 -2.56 11.42
CA VAL A 442 -18.39 -2.95 12.73
C VAL A 442 -18.52 -4.46 12.83
N ILE A 443 -17.41 -5.12 13.11
CA ILE A 443 -17.35 -6.56 13.32
C ILE A 443 -17.02 -6.83 14.78
N THR A 444 -17.77 -7.74 15.42
CA THR A 444 -17.49 -8.23 16.77
C THR A 444 -17.27 -9.74 16.73
N PRO A 445 -16.00 -10.17 16.77
CA PRO A 445 -15.64 -11.59 16.93
C PRO A 445 -16.04 -12.13 18.31
N PRO A 446 -16.14 -13.45 18.48
CA PRO A 446 -16.53 -14.05 19.75
C PRO A 446 -15.52 -13.71 20.86
N GLY A 447 -16.01 -13.15 21.96
CA GLY A 447 -15.21 -12.85 23.16
C GLY A 447 -14.20 -11.70 23.00
N GLN A 448 -14.36 -10.85 21.97
CA GLN A 448 -13.44 -9.75 21.70
C GLN A 448 -14.17 -8.42 21.45
N GLU A 449 -13.44 -7.31 21.57
CA GLU A 449 -13.97 -5.97 21.34
C GLU A 449 -14.37 -5.76 19.86
N PRO A 450 -15.47 -5.02 19.60
CA PRO A 450 -15.84 -4.63 18.24
C PRO A 450 -14.78 -3.76 17.59
N TYR A 451 -14.60 -3.91 16.27
CA TYR A 451 -13.72 -3.04 15.48
C TYR A 451 -14.41 -2.56 14.22
N GLY A 452 -14.02 -1.37 13.74
CA GLY A 452 -14.50 -0.80 12.49
C GLY A 452 -13.64 -1.22 11.30
N ILE A 453 -14.28 -1.43 10.16
CA ILE A 453 -13.65 -1.60 8.86
C ILE A 453 -14.29 -0.65 7.85
N ALA A 454 -13.47 -0.06 6.99
CA ALA A 454 -13.98 0.66 5.83
C ALA A 454 -14.63 -0.34 4.86
N VAL A 455 -15.78 0.04 4.32
CA VAL A 455 -16.53 -0.77 3.35
C VAL A 455 -16.54 -0.02 2.03
N GLU A 456 -16.03 -0.69 1.01
CA GLU A 456 -16.03 -0.19 -0.35
C GLU A 456 -17.30 -0.62 -1.07
N ASN A 457 -17.89 0.32 -1.80
CA ASN A 457 -19.13 0.11 -2.53
C ASN A 457 -18.84 0.01 -4.03
N ALA A 458 -19.39 -1.00 -4.69
CA ALA A 458 -19.20 -1.21 -6.12
C ALA A 458 -19.88 -0.15 -6.99
N SER A 459 -20.79 0.67 -6.46
CA SER A 459 -21.45 1.76 -7.19
C SER A 459 -21.68 2.95 -6.27
N SER A 460 -21.70 4.16 -6.82
CA SER A 460 -22.17 5.38 -6.15
C SER A 460 -23.62 5.74 -6.51
N GLU A 461 -24.24 5.03 -7.45
CA GLU A 461 -25.57 5.31 -8.00
C GLU A 461 -26.49 4.08 -7.97
N GLY A 462 -27.80 4.31 -7.83
CA GLY A 462 -28.83 3.29 -7.77
C GLY A 462 -29.34 3.00 -6.35
N SER A 463 -30.14 1.93 -6.21
CA SER A 463 -30.72 1.49 -4.93
C SER A 463 -30.24 0.11 -4.49
N ASN A 464 -29.51 -0.64 -5.32
CA ASN A 464 -28.94 -1.94 -4.97
C ASN A 464 -27.42 -1.88 -5.08
N PHE A 465 -26.72 -2.19 -4.00
CA PHE A 465 -25.27 -2.03 -3.89
C PHE A 465 -24.64 -3.35 -3.50
N GLY A 466 -23.61 -3.74 -4.25
CA GLY A 466 -22.61 -4.70 -3.80
C GLY A 466 -21.53 -3.95 -3.03
N ALA A 467 -21.11 -4.50 -1.90
CA ALA A 467 -20.09 -3.90 -1.06
C ALA A 467 -19.15 -4.97 -0.53
N TRP A 468 -17.90 -4.60 -0.28
CA TRP A 468 -16.89 -5.51 0.20
C TRP A 468 -15.89 -4.79 1.10
N ALA A 469 -15.14 -5.56 1.88
CA ALA A 469 -14.02 -5.05 2.66
C ALA A 469 -12.98 -6.14 2.85
N ARG A 470 -11.70 -5.79 2.70
CA ARG A 470 -10.57 -6.62 3.11
C ARG A 470 -10.19 -6.31 4.55
N GLN A 471 -9.91 -7.33 5.35
CA GLN A 471 -9.48 -7.18 6.73
C GLN A 471 -8.32 -8.12 7.08
N GLU A 472 -7.25 -7.56 7.62
CA GLU A 472 -6.05 -8.30 8.03
C GLU A 472 -5.70 -8.14 9.52
N GLN A 473 -6.41 -7.31 10.29
CA GLN A 473 -6.16 -7.14 11.74
C GLN A 473 -6.41 -8.42 12.58
N ARG A 474 -6.93 -9.47 11.95
CA ARG A 474 -7.19 -10.79 12.56
C ARG A 474 -6.09 -11.80 12.23
N PHE A 475 -5.01 -11.36 11.60
CA PHE A 475 -3.88 -12.21 11.26
C PHE A 475 -3.37 -12.98 12.49
N GLY A 476 -3.12 -14.27 12.33
CA GLY A 476 -2.68 -15.15 13.43
C GLY A 476 -3.77 -15.60 14.40
N GLU A 477 -4.99 -15.08 14.32
CA GLU A 477 -6.06 -15.51 15.22
C GLU A 477 -6.65 -16.87 14.86
N ILE A 478 -7.15 -17.59 15.86
CA ILE A 478 -7.75 -18.91 15.68
C ILE A 478 -9.27 -18.79 15.55
N GLN A 479 -9.78 -19.16 14.38
CA GLN A 479 -11.21 -19.39 14.15
C GLN A 479 -11.53 -20.87 14.42
N ARG A 480 -12.50 -21.13 15.31
CA ARG A 480 -12.95 -22.48 15.66
C ARG A 480 -14.29 -22.83 15.01
N PRO A 481 -14.65 -24.12 14.95
CA PRO A 481 -15.99 -24.55 14.55
C PRO A 481 -17.06 -23.97 15.49
N GLY A 482 -18.18 -23.52 14.92
CA GLY A 482 -19.31 -22.98 15.69
C GLY A 482 -19.16 -21.52 16.16
N ASP A 483 -17.95 -20.96 16.12
CA ASP A 483 -17.72 -19.54 16.40
C ASP A 483 -18.60 -18.66 15.49
N THR A 484 -19.14 -17.61 16.10
CA THR A 484 -20.09 -16.71 15.48
C THR A 484 -19.59 -15.28 15.63
N TRP A 485 -19.49 -14.57 14.51
CA TRP A 485 -19.10 -13.16 14.49
C TRP A 485 -20.35 -12.31 14.30
N GLN A 486 -20.36 -11.13 14.91
CA GLN A 486 -21.44 -10.16 14.72
C GLN A 486 -20.99 -9.08 13.76
N LEU A 487 -21.88 -8.65 12.89
CA LEU A 487 -21.68 -7.62 11.89
C LEU A 487 -22.77 -6.55 12.04
N ARG A 488 -22.39 -5.28 11.93
CA ARG A 488 -23.33 -4.15 11.92
C ARG A 488 -22.79 -3.03 11.04
N LEU A 489 -23.62 -2.36 10.25
CA LEU A 489 -23.27 -1.15 9.50
C LEU A 489 -23.90 0.04 10.22
N PRO A 490 -23.16 0.79 11.06
CA PRO A 490 -23.76 1.77 11.99
C PRO A 490 -24.63 2.83 11.31
N ASN A 491 -24.27 3.24 10.09
CA ASN A 491 -24.97 4.24 9.30
C ASN A 491 -25.98 3.64 8.31
N GLY A 492 -26.28 2.34 8.41
CA GLY A 492 -27.12 1.60 7.46
C GLY A 492 -28.59 1.49 7.84
N ARG A 493 -29.16 2.48 8.55
CA ARG A 493 -30.57 2.46 8.99
C ARG A 493 -31.54 2.40 7.81
N ASP A 494 -31.19 3.08 6.72
CA ASP A 494 -32.00 3.14 5.50
C ASP A 494 -31.64 2.01 4.50
N SER A 495 -30.79 1.06 4.93
CA SER A 495 -30.32 -0.04 4.11
C SER A 495 -30.90 -1.37 4.59
N VAL A 496 -31.42 -2.17 3.66
CA VAL A 496 -31.88 -3.54 3.89
C VAL A 496 -30.85 -4.51 3.33
N VAL A 497 -30.26 -5.34 4.19
CA VAL A 497 -29.24 -6.32 3.78
C VAL A 497 -29.91 -7.48 3.07
N GLN A 498 -29.46 -7.74 1.85
CA GLN A 498 -29.91 -8.85 1.01
C GLN A 498 -29.02 -10.08 1.20
N SER A 499 -27.72 -9.87 1.35
CA SER A 499 -26.76 -10.91 1.70
C SER A 499 -25.58 -10.31 2.46
N ALA A 500 -24.98 -11.11 3.33
CA ALA A 500 -23.71 -10.82 3.97
C ALA A 500 -22.97 -12.13 4.21
N SER A 501 -21.71 -12.18 3.79
CA SER A 501 -20.81 -13.30 4.02
C SER A 501 -19.41 -12.80 4.28
N MET A 502 -18.67 -13.49 5.12
CA MET A 502 -17.26 -13.22 5.33
C MET A 502 -16.46 -14.47 5.03
N THR A 503 -15.56 -14.38 4.06
CA THR A 503 -14.64 -15.44 3.70
C THR A 503 -13.34 -15.26 4.49
N LEU A 504 -13.01 -16.26 5.29
CA LEU A 504 -11.75 -16.36 6.01
C LEU A 504 -10.78 -17.21 5.20
N TYR A 505 -9.58 -16.69 5.02
CA TYR A 505 -8.47 -17.38 4.38
C TYR A 505 -7.38 -17.60 5.42
N GLY A 506 -6.77 -18.78 5.42
CA GLY A 506 -5.78 -19.13 6.43
C GLY A 506 -5.20 -20.53 6.26
N TYR A 507 -4.74 -21.10 7.36
CA TYR A 507 -4.09 -22.41 7.43
C TYR A 507 -4.61 -23.21 8.62
N ASN A 508 -4.49 -24.53 8.59
CA ASN A 508 -4.84 -25.36 9.75
C ASN A 508 -3.98 -25.00 10.97
N GLN A 509 -4.62 -24.95 12.14
CA GLN A 509 -3.92 -24.80 13.41
C GLN A 509 -2.93 -25.95 13.62
N GLY A 510 -1.72 -25.64 14.10
CA GLY A 510 -0.62 -26.60 14.28
C GLY A 510 0.20 -26.89 13.02
N GLY A 511 -0.24 -26.42 11.84
CA GLY A 511 0.48 -26.53 10.58
C GLY A 511 1.72 -25.62 10.49
N LEU A 512 2.37 -25.62 9.33
CA LEU A 512 3.60 -24.88 9.07
C LEU A 512 3.43 -23.38 9.38
N MET A 513 2.41 -22.73 8.83
CA MET A 513 2.24 -21.28 8.99
C MET A 513 1.90 -20.86 10.42
N ASP A 514 1.17 -21.66 11.20
CA ASP A 514 0.97 -21.41 12.64
C ASP A 514 2.29 -21.47 13.41
N GLN A 515 3.11 -22.49 13.15
CA GLN A 515 4.43 -22.61 13.75
C GLN A 515 5.38 -21.47 13.34
N MET A 516 5.28 -21.02 12.09
CA MET A 516 6.04 -19.87 11.60
C MET A 516 5.58 -18.56 12.23
N MET A 517 4.29 -18.42 12.57
CA MET A 517 3.77 -17.28 13.32
C MET A 517 4.42 -17.20 14.71
N GLN A 518 4.44 -18.32 15.44
CA GLN A 518 5.08 -18.41 16.76
C GLN A 518 6.59 -18.16 16.67
N TYR A 519 7.24 -18.57 15.59
CA TYR A 519 8.64 -18.27 15.35
C TYR A 519 8.87 -16.78 15.05
N SER A 520 8.04 -16.15 14.23
CA SER A 520 8.08 -14.71 13.96
C SER A 520 7.93 -13.89 15.24
N GLN A 521 6.97 -14.22 16.11
CA GLN A 521 6.79 -13.53 17.39
C GLN A 521 8.04 -13.59 18.29
N ARG A 522 8.76 -14.72 18.28
CA ARG A 522 10.04 -14.83 19.00
C ARG A 522 11.14 -14.00 18.35
N LEU A 523 11.28 -14.05 17.03
CA LEU A 523 12.26 -13.26 16.28
C LEU A 523 12.08 -11.76 16.49
N THR A 524 10.84 -11.28 16.41
CA THR A 524 10.53 -9.85 16.58
C THR A 524 10.77 -9.39 18.01
N ALA A 525 10.49 -10.22 19.01
CA ALA A 525 10.81 -9.94 20.41
C ALA A 525 12.32 -9.83 20.67
N GLU A 526 13.16 -10.65 20.01
CA GLU A 526 14.62 -10.54 20.09
C GLU A 526 15.17 -9.24 19.48
N MET A 527 14.44 -8.68 18.51
CA MET A 527 14.82 -7.46 17.78
C MET A 527 14.26 -6.17 18.40
N ALA A 528 13.34 -6.27 19.35
CA ALA A 528 12.78 -5.10 20.02
C ALA A 528 13.90 -4.34 20.76
N PRO A 529 13.92 -3.00 20.72
CA PRO A 529 14.88 -2.22 21.50
C PRO A 529 14.74 -2.60 22.97
N LYS A 530 15.86 -2.96 23.61
CA LYS A 530 15.87 -3.25 25.04
C LYS A 530 15.37 -2.00 25.78
N PRO A 531 14.45 -2.15 26.76
CA PRO A 531 14.06 -1.01 27.57
C PRO A 531 15.32 -0.40 28.20
N ASP A 532 15.36 0.94 28.25
CA ASP A 532 16.41 1.63 28.96
C ASP A 532 16.53 1.05 30.38
N PRO A 533 17.76 0.85 30.90
CA PRO A 533 17.93 0.40 32.26
C PRO A 533 17.14 1.32 33.17
N ALA A 534 16.27 0.74 34.01
CA ALA A 534 15.52 1.49 35.01
C ALA A 534 16.50 2.42 35.74
N PRO A 535 16.14 3.70 35.99
CA PRO A 535 17.02 4.60 36.71
C PRO A 535 17.43 3.90 37.99
N ALA A 536 18.75 3.71 38.15
CA ALA A 536 19.30 3.02 39.31
C ALA A 536 18.64 3.64 40.53
N ALA A 537 17.96 2.81 41.34
CA ALA A 537 17.32 3.27 42.56
C ALA A 537 18.35 4.11 43.31
N ALA A 538 18.02 5.39 43.56
CA ALA A 538 18.90 6.28 44.28
C ALA A 538 19.36 5.55 45.55
N ALA A 539 20.68 5.40 45.69
CA ALA A 539 21.25 4.80 46.88
C ALA A 539 20.63 5.48 48.10
N PRO A 540 20.19 4.73 49.12
CA PRO A 540 19.54 5.31 50.29
C PRO A 540 20.46 6.40 50.84
N ALA A 541 19.89 7.60 50.99
CA ALA A 541 20.61 8.76 51.52
C ALA A 541 21.35 8.33 52.79
N ALA A 542 22.68 8.48 52.77
CA ALA A 542 23.50 8.26 53.95
C ALA A 542 22.90 9.07 55.09
N THR A 543 22.46 8.35 56.13
CA THR A 543 21.94 8.94 57.34
C THR A 543 23.04 9.83 57.92
N ALA A 544 22.78 11.13 58.02
CA ALA A 544 23.69 12.06 58.65
C ALA A 544 24.00 11.57 60.08
N PRO A 545 25.26 11.61 60.53
CA PRO A 545 25.62 11.17 61.87
C PRO A 545 24.84 11.99 62.91
N GLN A 546 24.09 11.28 63.76
CA GLN A 546 23.45 11.86 64.92
C GLN A 546 24.52 12.45 65.85
N ASP A 547 24.38 13.75 66.12
CA ASP A 547 25.10 14.43 67.18
C ASP A 547 24.96 13.66 68.50
N LYS A 548 26.12 13.32 69.08
CA LYS A 548 26.19 12.82 70.46
C LYS A 548 25.73 13.93 71.40
N PRO A 549 24.82 13.67 72.35
CA PRO A 549 24.57 14.60 73.43
C PRO A 549 25.80 14.69 74.34
N SER A 550 26.24 15.93 74.57
CA SER A 550 27.29 16.28 75.52
C SER A 550 26.97 15.75 76.92
N ALA A 551 27.93 15.04 77.52
CA ALA A 551 27.85 14.59 78.90
C ALA A 551 27.83 15.78 79.88
N PRO A 552 27.09 15.69 81.01
CA PRO A 552 27.02 16.76 82.00
C PRO A 552 28.31 16.87 82.83
N MET A 553 28.75 18.11 83.05
CA MET A 553 29.74 18.44 84.08
C MET A 553 29.21 18.03 85.47
N ALA A 554 30.04 17.33 86.24
CA ALA A 554 29.83 17.14 87.66
C ALA A 554 30.21 18.44 88.43
N PRO A 555 29.39 18.90 89.38
CA PRO A 555 29.66 20.09 90.19
C PRO A 555 30.55 19.81 91.39
N ARG A 556 31.14 20.87 91.95
CA ARG A 556 31.16 21.07 93.40
C ARG A 556 30.07 22.06 93.76
#